data_AF-A0A0Q5ZXS5-F1
#
_entry.id   AF-A0A0Q5ZXS5-F1
#
_cell.length_a   1.000
_cell.length_b   1.000
_cell.length_c   1.000
_cell.angle_alpha   90.00
_cell.angle_beta   90.00
_cell.angle_gamma   90.00
#
_symmetry.space_group_name_H-M   'P 1'
#
loop_
_entity.id
_entity.type
_entity.pdbx_description
1 polymer ?
#
loop_
_entity_poly.entity_id
_entity_poly.type
_entity_poly.pdbx_seq_one_letter_code
_entity_poly.pdbx_strand_id
1 'polypeptide(L)'
;MQGLQRDMSTGVPIVRGAEQFNYDQVAPDRAEELRKLAGVIRLGVRLLTRTAVEIGRSLSEAKAGLPGRVFLKWCRLEAGFEPRTAQLYMNLPDLFGRYGEDVYLVPLSAALDLAAPSVDEATCVDILTRARRGERLTVEFVKECIRRAKGKEGNLDQLVSEGATAMSNMLANEIGISTKMALQKFLGASPGAHDRHFMKSFRERIAKDLRQNSVRVRMPLTRRLPAAQIGASSSPGDAA
;
A
#
# COMPACT_ATOMS: atom_id res chain seq x y z
N MET A 1 -13.52 -7.17 -38.62
CA MET A 1 -13.69 -5.72 -38.35
C MET A 1 -14.51 -5.58 -37.07
N GLN A 2 -14.02 -4.75 -36.13
CA GLN A 2 -14.64 -4.32 -34.86
C GLN A 2 -14.67 -5.38 -33.72
N GLY A 3 -14.33 -5.08 -32.46
CA GLY A 3 -14.08 -3.79 -31.82
C GLY A 3 -12.98 -3.85 -30.75
N LEU A 4 -11.87 -3.18 -31.03
CA LEU A 4 -10.89 -2.76 -30.03
C LEU A 4 -11.51 -1.57 -29.27
N GLN A 5 -12.23 -1.80 -28.19
CA GLN A 5 -12.57 -0.70 -27.28
C GLN A 5 -11.42 -0.51 -26.29
N ARG A 6 -10.62 0.51 -26.60
CA ARG A 6 -9.58 1.07 -25.74
C ARG A 6 -10.27 1.69 -24.52
N ASP A 7 -9.98 1.17 -23.33
CA ASP A 7 -10.30 1.87 -22.09
C ASP A 7 -9.35 3.08 -21.96
N MET A 8 -9.90 4.26 -22.20
CA MET A 8 -9.21 5.55 -22.37
C MET A 8 -8.64 6.14 -21.07
N SER A 9 -8.35 5.33 -20.05
CA SER A 9 -7.73 5.84 -18.82
C SER A 9 -6.35 5.27 -18.48
N THR A 10 -5.89 4.13 -19.03
CA THR A 10 -4.53 3.64 -18.69
C THR A 10 -3.72 2.91 -19.77
N GLY A 11 -4.22 2.67 -20.99
CA GLY A 11 -3.39 2.22 -22.12
C GLY A 11 -2.61 0.89 -21.97
N VAL A 12 -2.76 0.17 -20.86
CA VAL A 12 -2.13 -1.13 -20.59
C VAL A 12 -3.23 -2.19 -20.56
N PRO A 13 -3.10 -3.30 -21.32
CA PRO A 13 -4.09 -4.36 -21.31
C PRO A 13 -4.13 -5.02 -19.93
N ILE A 14 -5.15 -4.68 -19.14
CA ILE A 14 -5.57 -5.51 -18.03
C ILE A 14 -6.18 -6.75 -18.65
N VAL A 15 -5.59 -7.91 -18.43
CA VAL A 15 -6.19 -9.21 -18.77
C VAL A 15 -7.34 -9.44 -17.78
N ARG A 16 -8.44 -8.68 -17.91
CA ARG A 16 -9.67 -8.89 -17.13
C ARG A 16 -10.21 -10.25 -17.51
N GLY A 17 -10.12 -11.23 -16.61
CA GLY A 17 -10.69 -12.57 -16.85
C GLY A 17 -10.24 -13.26 -18.14
N ALA A 18 -9.07 -12.87 -18.68
CA ALA A 18 -8.51 -13.30 -19.97
C ALA A 18 -9.46 -13.24 -21.17
N GLU A 19 -8.99 -12.61 -22.24
CA GLU A 19 -9.21 -13.20 -23.56
C GLU A 19 -8.64 -14.62 -23.49
N GLN A 20 -9.47 -15.57 -23.04
CA GLN A 20 -9.10 -16.97 -23.01
C GLN A 20 -8.91 -17.37 -24.46
N PHE A 21 -7.87 -18.17 -24.70
CA PHE A 21 -7.70 -18.76 -26.01
C PHE A 21 -9.00 -19.48 -26.38
N ASN A 22 -9.66 -19.02 -27.46
CA ASN A 22 -10.89 -19.61 -27.91
C ASN A 22 -10.57 -21.01 -28.45
N TYR A 23 -10.97 -22.06 -27.74
CA TYR A 23 -10.69 -23.44 -28.18
C TYR A 23 -11.64 -23.91 -29.28
N ASP A 24 -12.76 -23.21 -29.51
CA ASP A 24 -13.73 -23.57 -30.55
C ASP A 24 -13.18 -23.35 -31.97
N GLN A 25 -12.07 -22.60 -32.09
CA GLN A 25 -11.35 -22.42 -33.35
C GLN A 25 -10.42 -23.60 -33.69
N VAL A 26 -10.37 -24.65 -32.85
CA VAL A 26 -9.50 -25.81 -33.01
C VAL A 26 -10.35 -27.09 -32.94
N ALA A 27 -9.95 -28.13 -33.69
CA ALA A 27 -10.63 -29.43 -33.62
C ALA A 27 -10.69 -29.97 -32.17
N PRO A 28 -11.78 -30.62 -31.72
CA PRO A 28 -11.98 -31.01 -30.33
C PRO A 28 -10.82 -31.80 -29.70
N ASP A 29 -10.32 -32.81 -30.40
CA ASP A 29 -9.21 -33.65 -29.91
C ASP A 29 -7.92 -32.83 -29.70
N ARG A 30 -7.65 -31.89 -30.62
CA ARG A 30 -6.51 -30.97 -30.51
C ARG A 30 -6.71 -29.94 -29.42
N ALA A 31 -7.93 -29.46 -29.20
CA ALA A 31 -8.24 -28.56 -28.10
C ALA A 31 -8.01 -29.22 -26.73
N GLU A 32 -8.35 -30.50 -26.58
CA GLU A 32 -8.07 -31.26 -25.36
C GLU A 32 -6.55 -31.43 -25.14
N GLU A 33 -5.80 -31.79 -26.18
CA GLU A 33 -4.34 -31.90 -26.13
C GLU A 33 -3.68 -30.57 -25.72
N LEU A 34 -4.07 -29.45 -26.33
CA LEU A 34 -3.53 -28.13 -26.01
C LEU A 34 -3.81 -27.73 -24.56
N ARG A 35 -4.98 -28.10 -24.00
CA ARG A 35 -5.29 -27.86 -22.58
C ARG A 35 -4.37 -28.66 -21.66
N LYS A 36 -4.07 -29.92 -21.99
CA LYS A 36 -3.11 -30.76 -21.26
C LYS A 36 -1.70 -30.16 -21.31
N LEU A 37 -1.23 -29.76 -22.49
CA LEU A 37 0.06 -29.10 -22.69
C LEU A 37 0.16 -27.79 -21.88
N ALA A 38 -0.88 -26.96 -21.91
CA ALA A 38 -0.93 -25.74 -21.09
C ALA A 38 -0.84 -26.05 -19.59
N GLY A 39 -1.43 -27.16 -19.14
CA GLY A 39 -1.27 -27.67 -17.77
C GLY A 39 0.19 -27.98 -17.42
N VAL A 40 0.87 -28.76 -18.27
CA VAL A 40 2.28 -29.13 -18.10
C VAL A 40 3.17 -27.88 -18.06
N ILE A 41 2.98 -26.94 -18.98
CA ILE A 41 3.75 -25.68 -19.04
C ILE A 41 3.55 -24.88 -17.74
N ARG A 42 2.31 -24.76 -17.25
CA ARG A 42 2.03 -24.03 -16.00
C ARG A 42 2.72 -24.68 -14.81
N LEU A 43 2.68 -26.00 -14.69
CA LEU A 43 3.38 -26.72 -13.62
C LEU A 43 4.90 -26.50 -13.72
N GLY A 44 5.47 -26.55 -14.92
CA GLY A 44 6.88 -26.26 -15.15
C GLY A 44 7.28 -24.84 -14.71
N VAL A 45 6.46 -23.83 -15.02
CA VAL A 45 6.71 -22.45 -14.58
C VAL A 45 6.69 -22.33 -13.05
N ARG A 46 5.75 -23.00 -12.37
CA ARG A 46 5.72 -23.03 -10.90
C ARG A 46 6.99 -23.66 -10.32
N LEU A 47 7.44 -24.76 -10.92
CA LEU A 47 8.67 -25.45 -10.51
C LEU A 47 9.89 -24.53 -10.69
N LEU A 48 10.00 -23.79 -11.80
CA LEU A 48 11.08 -22.82 -11.99
C LEU A 48 11.12 -21.76 -10.88
N THR A 49 9.97 -21.20 -10.50
CA THR A 49 9.91 -20.23 -9.39
C THR A 49 10.29 -20.88 -8.06
N ARG A 50 9.87 -22.13 -7.79
CA ARG A 50 10.29 -22.89 -6.61
C ARG A 50 11.80 -23.11 -6.58
N THR A 51 12.38 -23.60 -7.67
CA THR A 51 13.83 -23.81 -7.79
C THR A 51 14.60 -22.51 -7.58
N ALA A 52 14.10 -21.38 -8.08
CA ALA A 52 14.73 -20.08 -7.85
C ALA A 52 14.73 -19.64 -6.37
N VAL A 53 13.69 -19.97 -5.61
CA VAL A 53 13.68 -19.75 -4.14
C VAL A 53 14.80 -20.56 -3.49
N GLU A 54 14.98 -21.82 -3.86
CA GLU A 54 16.07 -22.66 -3.33
C GLU A 54 17.45 -22.12 -3.71
N ILE A 55 17.63 -21.71 -4.97
CA ILE A 55 18.86 -21.04 -5.43
C ILE A 55 19.15 -19.80 -4.57
N GLY A 56 18.12 -19.00 -4.28
CA GLY A 56 18.23 -17.84 -3.40
C GLY A 56 18.73 -18.20 -2.00
N ARG A 57 18.23 -19.30 -1.40
CA ARG A 57 18.71 -19.79 -0.09
C ARG A 57 20.17 -20.20 -0.16
N SER A 58 20.56 -21.00 -1.15
CA SER A 58 21.94 -21.45 -1.32
C SER A 58 22.92 -20.28 -1.54
N LEU A 59 22.51 -19.25 -2.32
CA LEU A 59 23.31 -18.04 -2.50
C LEU A 59 23.46 -17.25 -1.20
N SER A 60 22.39 -17.14 -0.40
CA SER A 60 22.43 -16.48 0.91
C SER A 60 23.35 -17.20 1.90
N GLU A 61 23.31 -18.54 1.93
CA GLU A 61 24.18 -19.36 2.75
C GLU A 61 25.66 -19.24 2.33
N ALA A 62 25.94 -19.32 1.02
CA ALA A 62 27.28 -19.12 0.49
C ALA A 62 27.84 -17.72 0.82
N LYS A 63 26.99 -16.68 0.77
CA LYS A 63 27.38 -15.31 1.14
C LYS A 63 27.73 -15.20 2.62
N ALA A 64 27.05 -15.92 3.51
CA ALA A 64 27.34 -15.90 4.94
C ALA A 64 28.71 -16.51 5.27
N GLY A 65 29.16 -17.50 4.48
CA GLY A 65 30.46 -18.16 4.66
C GLY A 65 31.65 -17.48 3.98
N LEU A 66 31.42 -16.43 3.17
CA LEU A 66 32.46 -15.80 2.35
C LEU A 66 32.57 -14.28 2.62
N PRO A 67 33.79 -13.72 2.72
CA PRO A 67 33.97 -12.27 2.73
C PRO A 67 33.37 -11.60 1.49
N GLY A 68 32.82 -10.39 1.63
CA GLY A 68 32.01 -9.75 0.58
C GLY A 68 32.65 -9.71 -0.82
N ARG A 69 33.93 -9.32 -0.94
CA ARG A 69 34.63 -9.30 -2.25
C ARG A 69 34.86 -10.70 -2.81
N VAL A 70 35.06 -11.70 -1.95
CA VAL A 70 35.26 -13.11 -2.34
C VAL A 70 33.96 -13.68 -2.87
N PHE A 71 32.83 -13.41 -2.20
CA PHE A 71 31.50 -13.83 -2.66
C PHE A 71 31.20 -13.35 -4.08
N LEU A 72 31.44 -12.07 -4.39
CA LEU A 72 31.18 -11.52 -5.74
C LEU A 72 31.99 -12.26 -6.83
N LYS A 73 33.24 -12.63 -6.53
CA LYS A 73 34.09 -13.39 -7.44
C LYS A 73 33.60 -14.83 -7.57
N TRP A 74 33.26 -15.48 -6.45
CA TRP A 74 32.72 -16.83 -6.42
C TRP A 74 31.40 -16.94 -7.18
N CYS A 75 30.49 -15.96 -7.05
CA CYS A 75 29.24 -15.92 -7.83
C CYS A 75 29.48 -16.02 -9.33
N ARG A 76 30.47 -15.29 -9.85
CA ARG A 76 30.78 -15.25 -11.28
C ARG A 76 31.49 -16.52 -11.75
N LEU A 77 32.45 -17.01 -10.97
CA LEU A 77 33.33 -18.10 -11.40
C LEU A 77 32.73 -19.48 -11.16
N GLU A 78 32.04 -19.68 -10.03
CA GLU A 78 31.56 -20.99 -9.60
C GLU A 78 30.04 -21.12 -9.73
N ALA A 79 29.29 -20.10 -9.25
CA ALA A 79 27.83 -20.18 -9.25
C ALA A 79 27.18 -19.83 -10.61
N GLY A 80 27.94 -19.25 -11.54
CA GLY A 80 27.45 -18.85 -12.86
C GLY A 80 26.49 -17.64 -12.85
N PHE A 81 26.49 -16.83 -11.79
CA PHE A 81 25.65 -15.64 -11.66
C PHE A 81 26.46 -14.35 -11.72
N GLU A 82 25.96 -13.38 -12.49
CA GLU A 82 26.35 -11.99 -12.23
C GLU A 82 25.88 -11.57 -10.82
N PRO A 83 26.69 -10.83 -10.04
CA PRO A 83 26.36 -10.53 -8.65
C PRO A 83 25.03 -9.80 -8.47
N ARG A 84 24.65 -8.95 -9.43
CA ARG A 84 23.35 -8.28 -9.41
C ARG A 84 22.19 -9.27 -9.54
N THR A 85 22.32 -10.27 -10.40
CA THR A 85 21.31 -11.32 -10.56
C THR A 85 21.26 -12.19 -9.31
N ALA A 86 22.41 -12.60 -8.76
CA ALA A 86 22.47 -13.35 -7.51
C ALA A 86 21.70 -12.65 -6.38
N GLN A 87 21.89 -11.33 -6.23
CA GLN A 87 21.19 -10.54 -5.22
C GLN A 87 19.67 -10.50 -5.41
N LEU A 88 19.16 -10.55 -6.65
CA LEU A 88 17.71 -10.64 -6.89
C LEU A 88 17.15 -11.98 -6.41
N TYR A 89 17.86 -13.08 -6.70
CA TYR A 89 17.46 -14.42 -6.24
C TYR A 89 17.50 -14.53 -4.72
N MET A 90 18.51 -13.94 -4.08
CA MET A 90 18.65 -13.92 -2.62
C MET A 90 17.48 -13.23 -1.88
N ASN A 91 16.67 -12.42 -2.55
CA ASN A 91 15.48 -11.80 -1.95
C ASN A 91 14.25 -12.73 -1.99
N LEU A 92 14.25 -13.77 -2.84
CA LEU A 92 13.13 -14.70 -2.99
C LEU A 92 12.82 -15.52 -1.71
N PRO A 93 13.81 -15.99 -0.93
CA PRO A 93 13.54 -16.67 0.34
C PRO A 93 12.75 -15.81 1.33
N ASP A 94 13.03 -14.51 1.41
CA ASP A 94 12.31 -13.59 2.29
C ASP A 94 10.87 -13.34 1.80
N LEU A 95 10.68 -13.26 0.48
CA LEU A 95 9.34 -13.21 -0.11
C LEU A 95 8.55 -14.50 0.21
N PHE A 96 9.19 -15.66 0.06
CA PHE A 96 8.59 -16.95 0.43
C PHE A 96 8.31 -17.05 1.93
N GLY A 97 9.19 -16.55 2.79
CA GLY A 97 8.97 -16.53 4.24
C GLY A 97 7.70 -15.75 4.64
N ARG A 98 7.37 -14.71 3.88
CA ARG A 98 6.17 -13.88 4.10
C ARG A 98 4.89 -14.49 3.53
N TYR A 99 4.97 -15.13 2.36
CA TYR A 99 3.77 -15.51 1.59
C TYR A 99 3.66 -17.00 1.23
N GLY A 100 4.62 -17.82 1.64
CA GLY A 100 4.61 -19.26 1.40
C GLY A 100 4.52 -19.65 -0.08
N GLU A 101 3.76 -20.71 -0.35
CA GLU A 101 3.65 -21.29 -1.70
C GLU A 101 2.92 -20.39 -2.72
N ASP A 102 2.25 -19.31 -2.28
CA ASP A 102 1.63 -18.37 -3.22
C ASP A 102 2.65 -17.71 -4.14
N VAL A 103 3.90 -17.59 -3.69
CA VAL A 103 5.03 -17.09 -4.51
C VAL A 103 5.21 -17.96 -5.76
N TYR A 104 4.91 -19.26 -5.70
CA TYR A 104 5.06 -20.16 -6.84
C TYR A 104 3.95 -19.97 -7.89
N LEU A 105 2.87 -19.26 -7.56
CA LEU A 105 1.75 -19.05 -8.46
C LEU A 105 2.04 -18.01 -9.56
N VAL A 106 3.10 -17.21 -9.38
CA VAL A 106 3.54 -16.21 -10.35
C VAL A 106 4.78 -16.67 -11.12
N PRO A 107 4.98 -16.20 -12.36
CA PRO A 107 6.21 -16.48 -13.12
C PRO A 107 7.45 -15.97 -12.38
N LEU A 108 8.60 -16.63 -12.56
CA LEU A 108 9.87 -16.30 -11.91
C LEU A 108 10.24 -14.80 -12.01
N SER A 109 10.15 -14.21 -13.21
CA SER A 109 10.47 -12.78 -13.37
C SER A 109 9.58 -11.88 -12.53
N ALA A 110 8.29 -12.21 -12.41
CA ALA A 110 7.38 -11.48 -11.54
C ALA A 110 7.69 -11.70 -10.06
N ALA A 111 8.06 -12.91 -9.64
CA ALA A 111 8.51 -13.18 -8.28
C ALA A 111 9.77 -12.38 -7.91
N LEU A 112 10.74 -12.27 -8.83
CA LEU A 112 11.94 -11.45 -8.64
C LEU A 112 11.60 -9.96 -8.51
N ASP A 113 10.64 -9.45 -9.30
CA ASP A 113 10.16 -8.07 -9.19
C ASP A 113 9.47 -7.82 -7.83
N LEU A 114 8.60 -8.73 -7.39
CA LEU A 114 7.91 -8.66 -6.09
C LEU A 114 8.87 -8.77 -4.89
N ALA A 115 9.95 -9.52 -5.04
CA ALA A 115 10.96 -9.67 -4.00
C ALA A 115 11.87 -8.43 -3.85
N ALA A 116 11.75 -7.43 -4.74
CA ALA A 116 12.57 -6.23 -4.63
C ALA A 116 12.20 -5.45 -3.34
N PRO A 117 13.19 -4.98 -2.55
CA PRO A 117 12.94 -4.26 -1.28
C PRO A 117 12.09 -2.99 -1.42
N SER A 118 12.04 -2.43 -2.62
CA SER A 118 11.27 -1.22 -2.95
C SER A 118 9.78 -1.48 -3.21
N VAL A 119 9.33 -2.73 -3.17
CA VAL A 119 7.92 -3.08 -3.38
C VAL A 119 7.23 -3.17 -2.03
N ASP A 120 6.16 -2.39 -1.87
CA ASP A 120 5.39 -2.36 -0.64
C ASP A 120 4.60 -3.66 -0.43
N GLU A 121 4.27 -3.93 0.84
CA GLU A 121 3.57 -5.15 1.24
C GLU A 121 2.15 -5.22 0.64
N ALA A 122 1.45 -4.09 0.52
CA ALA A 122 0.09 -4.07 -0.01
C ALA A 122 0.06 -4.49 -1.49
N THR A 123 1.04 -4.05 -2.29
CA THR A 123 1.22 -4.49 -3.67
C THR A 123 1.49 -5.99 -3.77
N CYS A 124 2.33 -6.53 -2.89
CA CYS A 124 2.59 -7.97 -2.85
C CYS A 124 1.32 -8.77 -2.54
N VAL A 125 0.56 -8.36 -1.52
CA VAL A 125 -0.68 -9.02 -1.11
C VAL A 125 -1.74 -8.99 -2.20
N ASP A 126 -1.94 -7.85 -2.88
CA ASP A 126 -2.91 -7.75 -3.99
C ASP A 126 -2.57 -8.73 -5.12
N ILE A 127 -1.31 -8.72 -5.57
CA ILE A 127 -0.86 -9.55 -6.69
C ILE A 127 -0.95 -11.04 -6.35
N LEU A 128 -0.47 -11.46 -5.17
CA LEU A 128 -0.52 -12.86 -4.77
C LEU A 128 -1.95 -13.34 -4.49
N THR A 129 -2.84 -12.47 -3.99
CA THR A 129 -4.26 -12.80 -3.83
C THR A 129 -4.93 -13.08 -5.17
N ARG A 130 -4.64 -12.29 -6.20
CA ARG A 130 -5.14 -12.53 -7.56
C ARG A 130 -4.59 -13.83 -8.14
N ALA A 131 -3.30 -14.11 -7.95
CA ALA A 131 -2.69 -15.36 -8.37
C ALA A 131 -3.37 -16.59 -7.71
N ARG A 132 -3.70 -16.48 -6.41
CA ARG A 132 -4.41 -17.53 -5.66
C ARG A 132 -5.83 -17.78 -6.19
N ARG A 133 -6.50 -16.75 -6.71
CA ARG A 133 -7.81 -16.86 -7.39
C ARG A 133 -7.72 -17.50 -8.78
N GLY A 134 -6.52 -17.84 -9.25
CA GLY A 134 -6.29 -18.41 -10.56
C GLY A 134 -6.24 -17.37 -11.68
N GLU A 135 -6.16 -16.07 -11.35
CA GLU A 135 -5.94 -15.04 -12.36
C GLU A 135 -4.56 -15.24 -13.03
N ARG A 136 -4.54 -15.16 -14.35
CA ARG A 136 -3.29 -15.27 -15.10
C ARG A 136 -2.56 -13.92 -15.06
N LEU A 137 -1.51 -13.85 -14.26
CA LEU A 137 -0.70 -12.64 -14.12
C LEU A 137 0.51 -12.72 -15.06
N THR A 138 0.62 -11.74 -15.96
CA THR A 138 1.81 -11.55 -16.80
C THR A 138 2.86 -10.76 -16.04
N VAL A 139 4.12 -10.85 -16.48
CA VAL A 139 5.22 -10.07 -15.91
C VAL A 139 4.96 -8.57 -16.09
N GLU A 140 4.46 -8.16 -17.25
CA GLU A 140 4.10 -6.78 -17.57
C GLU A 140 3.01 -6.24 -16.64
N PHE A 141 2.00 -7.05 -16.34
CA PHE A 141 0.95 -6.68 -15.41
C PHE A 141 1.50 -6.42 -14.00
N VAL A 142 2.39 -7.30 -13.50
CA VAL A 142 3.03 -7.14 -12.19
C VAL A 142 3.89 -5.88 -12.15
N LYS A 143 4.71 -5.65 -13.17
CA LYS A 143 5.55 -4.44 -13.28
C LYS A 143 4.72 -3.17 -13.27
N GLU A 144 3.60 -3.16 -13.97
CA GLU A 144 2.70 -2.02 -14.02
C GLU A 144 2.05 -1.75 -12.66
N CYS A 145 1.63 -2.79 -11.93
CA CYS A 145 1.10 -2.65 -10.57
C CYS A 145 2.14 -2.03 -9.63
N ILE A 146 3.38 -2.54 -9.67
CA ILE A 146 4.50 -2.01 -8.88
C ILE A 146 4.77 -0.53 -9.25
N ARG A 147 4.77 -0.20 -10.54
CA ARG A 147 5.00 1.18 -11.01
C ARG A 147 3.91 2.14 -10.50
N ARG A 148 2.65 1.71 -10.53
CA ARG A 148 1.51 2.51 -10.05
C ARG A 148 1.58 2.73 -8.54
N ALA A 149 1.93 1.70 -7.78
CA ALA A 149 2.08 1.81 -6.33
C ALA A 149 3.15 2.84 -5.96
N LYS A 150 4.32 2.78 -6.58
CA LYS A 150 5.40 3.77 -6.39
C LYS A 150 5.00 5.19 -6.76
N GLY A 151 4.25 5.37 -7.85
CA GLY A 151 3.73 6.69 -8.24
C GLY A 151 2.71 7.25 -7.25
N LYS A 152 1.92 6.39 -6.61
CA LYS A 152 0.93 6.78 -5.60
C LYS A 152 1.59 7.19 -4.28
N GLU A 153 2.61 6.45 -3.84
CA GLU A 153 3.40 6.81 -2.65
C GLU A 153 4.10 8.15 -2.84
N GLY A 154 4.76 8.37 -3.98
CA GLY A 154 5.41 9.65 -4.28
C GLY A 154 4.44 10.84 -4.30
N ASN A 155 3.23 10.65 -4.82
CA ASN A 155 2.19 11.68 -4.80
C ASN A 155 1.66 11.94 -3.37
N LEU A 156 1.46 10.88 -2.57
CA LEU A 156 1.03 11.02 -1.19
C LEU A 156 2.06 11.77 -0.33
N ASP A 157 3.34 11.42 -0.46
CA ASP A 157 4.44 12.09 0.24
C ASP A 157 4.55 13.56 -0.19
N GLN A 158 4.37 13.84 -1.47
CA GLN A 158 4.37 15.21 -2.00
C GLN A 158 3.20 16.03 -1.44
N LEU A 159 1.98 15.49 -1.45
CA LEU A 159 0.79 16.15 -0.89
C LEU A 159 0.91 16.38 0.62
N VAL A 160 1.47 15.42 1.37
CA VAL A 160 1.73 15.56 2.80
C VAL A 160 2.77 16.65 3.06
N SER A 161 3.83 16.70 2.26
CA SER A 161 4.86 17.74 2.38
C SER A 161 4.32 19.12 2.03
N GLU A 162 3.55 19.25 0.95
CA GLU A 162 2.93 20.51 0.53
C GLU A 162 1.94 21.02 1.59
N GLY A 163 1.11 20.13 2.15
CA GLY A 163 0.21 20.47 3.24
C GLY A 163 0.94 20.91 4.51
N ALA A 164 2.03 20.23 4.87
CA ALA A 164 2.87 20.60 6.02
C ALA A 164 3.54 21.98 5.81
N THR A 165 4.05 22.26 4.62
CA THR A 165 4.65 23.55 4.28
C THR A 165 3.61 24.68 4.32
N ALA A 166 2.42 24.46 3.76
CA ALA A 166 1.34 25.45 3.78
C ALA A 166 0.90 25.79 5.22
N MET A 167 0.71 24.77 6.07
CA MET A 167 0.35 24.99 7.48
C MET A 167 1.47 25.66 8.27
N SER A 168 2.74 25.28 8.05
CA SER A 168 3.90 25.95 8.68
C SER A 168 3.97 27.43 8.32
N ASN A 169 3.74 27.78 7.06
CA ASN A 169 3.72 29.18 6.61
C ASN A 169 2.57 29.96 7.26
N MET A 170 1.37 29.38 7.34
CA MET A 170 0.23 30.00 8.01
C MET A 170 0.53 30.25 9.49
N LEU A 171 0.99 29.24 10.22
CA LEU A 171 1.37 29.37 11.63
C LEU A 171 2.48 30.40 11.83
N ALA A 172 3.50 30.41 10.98
CA ALA A 172 4.58 31.38 11.04
C ALA A 172 4.08 32.81 10.79
N ASN A 173 3.06 33.03 9.96
CA ASN A 173 2.51 34.37 9.72
C ASN A 173 1.64 34.87 10.87
N GLU A 174 0.89 33.97 11.52
CA GLU A 174 -0.05 34.32 12.60
C GLU A 174 0.65 34.58 13.95
N ILE A 175 1.82 33.99 14.19
CA ILE A 175 2.55 34.19 15.46
C ILE A 175 3.51 35.38 15.39
N GLY A 176 3.54 36.19 16.45
CA GLY A 176 4.44 37.34 16.57
C GLY A 176 5.92 36.96 16.74
N ILE A 177 6.83 37.91 16.46
CA ILE A 177 8.29 37.71 16.46
C ILE A 177 8.81 37.16 17.79
N SER A 178 8.34 37.68 18.92
CA SER A 178 8.76 37.19 20.25
C SER A 178 8.43 35.71 20.47
N THR A 179 7.27 35.26 20.00
CA THR A 179 6.86 33.85 20.06
C THR A 179 7.72 33.00 19.13
N LYS A 180 8.04 33.48 17.92
CA LYS A 180 8.96 32.79 17.00
C LYS A 180 10.33 32.56 17.63
N MET A 181 10.90 33.58 18.28
CA MET A 181 12.20 33.46 18.95
C MET A 181 12.17 32.47 20.11
N ALA A 182 11.10 32.47 20.91
CA ALA A 182 10.92 31.48 21.98
C ALA A 182 10.77 30.05 21.41
N LEU A 183 10.02 29.90 20.31
CA LEU A 183 9.83 28.61 19.62
C LEU A 183 11.16 28.09 19.05
N GLN A 184 11.93 28.96 18.39
CA GLN A 184 13.25 28.62 17.84
C GLN A 184 14.24 28.23 18.95
N LYS A 185 14.22 28.93 20.08
CA LYS A 185 15.06 28.58 21.24
C LYS A 185 14.69 27.22 21.83
N PHE A 186 13.41 26.86 21.82
CA PHE A 186 12.92 25.58 22.35
C PHE A 186 13.16 24.40 21.39
N LEU A 187 12.89 24.58 20.09
CA LEU A 187 13.05 23.54 19.07
C LEU A 187 14.51 23.37 18.62
N GLY A 188 15.33 24.41 18.76
CA GLY A 188 16.71 24.42 18.28
C GLY A 188 16.83 24.67 16.78
N ALA A 189 18.07 24.63 16.28
CA ALA A 189 18.36 24.85 14.86
C ALA A 189 18.14 23.60 13.98
N SER A 190 18.03 22.43 14.61
CA SER A 190 17.89 21.14 13.93
C SER A 190 16.87 20.27 14.68
N PRO A 191 16.12 19.40 13.98
CA PRO A 191 15.15 18.51 14.60
C PRO A 191 15.78 17.62 15.68
N GLY A 192 15.10 17.47 16.81
CA GLY A 192 15.55 16.70 17.96
C GLY A 192 14.41 16.21 18.86
N ALA A 193 14.73 15.87 20.11
CA ALA A 193 13.75 15.34 21.05
C ALA A 193 12.65 16.37 21.40
N HIS A 194 12.97 17.66 21.35
CA HIS A 194 12.04 18.76 21.65
C HIS A 194 10.87 18.82 20.66
N ASP A 195 11.07 18.50 19.38
CA ASP A 195 10.04 18.47 18.33
C ASP A 195 8.92 17.50 18.68
N ARG A 196 9.27 16.29 19.12
CA ARG A 196 8.29 15.25 19.47
C ARG A 196 7.42 15.69 20.65
N HIS A 197 8.05 16.23 21.70
CA HIS A 197 7.33 16.70 22.88
C HIS A 197 6.46 17.92 22.58
N PHE A 198 6.97 18.86 21.78
CA PHE A 198 6.19 20.00 21.30
C PHE A 198 4.95 19.55 20.53
N MET A 199 5.13 18.70 19.51
CA MET A 199 4.02 18.25 18.65
C MET A 199 2.97 17.46 19.43
N LYS A 200 3.37 16.66 20.42
CA LYS A 200 2.43 15.96 21.31
C LYS A 200 1.58 16.96 22.09
N SER A 201 2.20 17.88 22.82
CA SER A 201 1.51 18.88 23.65
C SER A 201 0.66 19.84 22.81
N PHE A 202 1.15 20.22 21.62
CA PHE A 202 0.44 21.09 20.69
C PHE A 202 -0.84 20.44 20.16
N ARG A 203 -0.79 19.16 19.76
CA ARG A 203 -1.97 18.38 19.37
C ARG A 203 -3.01 18.29 20.48
N GLU A 204 -2.57 17.99 21.69
CA GLU A 204 -3.44 17.91 22.87
C GLU A 204 -4.12 19.26 23.16
N ARG A 205 -3.37 20.36 23.02
CA ARG A 205 -3.90 21.72 23.22
C ARG A 205 -4.95 22.10 22.17
N ILE A 206 -4.67 21.87 20.88
CA ILE A 206 -5.65 22.14 19.81
C ILE A 206 -6.93 21.35 20.04
N ALA A 207 -6.82 20.05 20.36
CA ALA A 207 -7.97 19.21 20.63
C ALA A 207 -8.79 19.73 21.82
N LYS A 208 -8.13 20.22 22.88
CA LYS A 208 -8.78 20.83 24.03
C LYS A 208 -9.50 22.13 23.68
N ASP A 209 -8.85 23.03 22.94
CA ASP A 209 -9.43 24.33 22.58
C ASP A 209 -10.63 24.17 21.63
N LEU A 210 -10.58 23.23 20.67
CA LEU A 210 -11.73 22.90 19.82
C LEU A 210 -12.90 22.33 20.61
N ARG A 211 -12.65 21.50 21.63
CA ARG A 211 -13.69 21.00 22.55
C ARG A 211 -14.27 22.12 23.41
N GLN A 212 -13.45 23.04 23.90
CA GLN A 212 -13.91 24.14 24.74
C GLN A 212 -14.69 25.21 23.96
N ASN A 213 -14.29 25.50 22.71
CA ASN A 213 -15.01 26.44 21.86
C ASN A 213 -16.29 25.85 21.26
N SER A 214 -16.34 24.55 20.93
CA SER A 214 -17.59 23.90 20.49
C SER A 214 -18.66 23.86 21.59
N VAL A 215 -18.27 23.85 22.86
CA VAL A 215 -19.18 23.99 24.01
C VAL A 215 -19.69 25.43 24.18
N ARG A 216 -18.89 26.45 23.86
CA ARG A 216 -19.29 27.88 23.96
C ARG A 216 -20.27 28.33 22.88
N VAL A 217 -20.31 27.66 21.73
CA VAL A 217 -21.22 28.01 20.61
C VAL A 217 -22.65 27.44 20.82
N ARG A 218 -22.88 26.59 21.84
CA ARG A 218 -24.24 26.14 22.21
C ARG A 218 -24.84 27.00 23.34
N MET A 219 -25.67 27.97 22.92
CA MET A 219 -26.86 28.57 23.58
C MET A 219 -26.71 29.70 24.62
N PRO A 220 -27.65 30.68 24.61
CA PRO A 220 -28.98 30.51 25.23
C PRO A 220 -30.17 30.88 24.32
N LEU A 221 -31.15 29.98 24.19
CA LEU A 221 -32.55 30.37 23.92
C LEU A 221 -33.20 30.80 25.23
N THR A 222 -33.19 32.09 25.53
CA THR A 222 -34.16 32.68 26.44
C THR A 222 -34.89 33.81 25.72
N ARG A 223 -36.09 33.51 25.23
CA ARG A 223 -37.15 34.52 25.12
C ARG A 223 -38.35 34.01 25.90
N ARG A 224 -38.59 34.70 27.03
CA ARG A 224 -39.80 34.61 27.85
C ARG A 224 -41.05 34.81 26.99
N LEU A 225 -42.09 34.04 27.25
CA LEU A 225 -43.48 34.44 27.02
C LEU A 225 -44.16 34.63 28.39
N PRO A 226 -45.04 35.64 28.55
CA PRO A 226 -45.59 36.02 29.84
C PRO A 226 -46.76 35.14 30.28
N ALA A 227 -47.04 35.21 31.57
CA ALA A 227 -48.03 34.46 32.33
C ALA A 227 -49.47 34.65 31.82
N ALA A 228 -50.24 33.56 31.88
CA ALA A 228 -51.69 33.60 32.03
C ALA A 228 -52.05 32.78 33.27
N GLN A 229 -52.32 33.47 34.38
CA GLN A 229 -53.14 32.96 35.47
C GLN A 229 -54.55 33.51 35.29
N ILE A 230 -55.53 32.66 35.00
CA ILE A 230 -56.95 32.72 35.41
C ILE A 230 -57.46 31.28 35.22
N GLY A 231 -58.08 30.54 36.13
CA GLY A 231 -58.50 30.73 37.52
C GLY A 231 -58.99 29.35 38.01
N ALA A 232 -58.89 29.12 39.32
CA ALA A 232 -59.35 27.89 39.96
C ALA A 232 -60.85 27.97 40.32
N SER A 233 -61.59 26.88 40.11
CA SER A 233 -62.72 26.44 40.95
C SER A 233 -63.14 25.02 40.53
N SER A 234 -62.77 23.98 41.29
CA SER A 234 -63.63 23.25 42.25
C SER A 234 -64.38 22.04 41.64
N SER A 235 -64.01 20.82 42.07
CA SER A 235 -64.88 19.62 42.08
C SER A 235 -66.03 19.79 43.11
N PRO A 236 -66.92 18.80 43.41
CA PRO A 236 -67.26 17.48 42.80
C PRO A 236 -68.80 17.23 42.63
N GLY A 237 -69.21 16.08 42.07
CA GLY A 237 -70.45 15.39 42.50
C GLY A 237 -71.58 15.11 41.49
N ASP A 238 -71.95 13.82 41.45
CA ASP A 238 -73.28 13.20 41.26
C ASP A 238 -73.99 13.04 39.90
N ALA A 239 -74.24 11.73 39.64
CA ALA A 239 -75.50 11.08 39.26
C ALA A 239 -76.22 11.47 37.94
N ALA A 240 -76.17 10.55 36.96
CA ALA A 240 -77.28 9.69 36.54
C ALA A 240 -76.83 8.78 35.38
#